data_AF-A0A8H6ZTJ8-F1
#
_entry.id   AF-A0A8H6ZTJ8-F1
#
_cell.length_a   1.000
_cell.length_b   1.000
_cell.length_c   1.000
_cell.angle_alpha   90.00
_cell.angle_beta   90.00
_cell.angle_gamma   90.00
#
_symmetry.space_group_name_H-M   'P 1'
#
loop_
_entity.id
_entity.type
_entity.pdbx_description
1 polymer ?
#
loop_
_entity_poly.entity_id
_entity_poly.type
_entity_poly.pdbx_seq_one_letter_code
_entity_poly.pdbx_strand_id
1 'polypeptide(L)'
;MYRRFYPAALVLLFIGLAGGTIVDDVLDALQKAVDCASCHALLHPLQALAHLGNDAFVDLLSQVCIQSGEEDPDVCTGISSAVGPIIAHDVRQISPDGRTATRLCDAVFGLCDPPPVMEFQVPLPPAPHGPTKRFPTGKKVFQVAHISDVHIDREYTVGAEADCSKNICCRVFPDSLPQVTEPAGPNGNSKCDSPADLADSMLEAINELNDDVKFAIFTGDVVEGKSPIMCHAPYVNGHSPGATWLVDRPEVTDDLHEFNSQLASKLSIPVFPAIGNHDSAPVNSFPRSTTNTTIDSQWVFDTQGPDWAQWVHPEGAQQVIHTSGSYSVVAPGSHLKVISINTQYCLWIYDSDAPQPDPNGILEFLTGELASAERAGQRAWIIGHIPIGKEDIVEDQSNYYDQIVQRFHSTIAGQFFGHSHKDQFEIAYSDYNHPSSLNAVSVALIGPALTPTSGNPAFKLYDVDPDTYEIMDVRVYFS
;
A
#
# COMPACT_ATOMS: atom_id res chain seq x y z
N MET A 1 18.39 -15.34 -2.56
CA MET A 1 19.82 -15.58 -2.25
C MET A 1 20.67 -14.47 -2.86
N TYR A 2 20.72 -13.29 -2.23
CA TYR A 2 21.73 -12.24 -2.43
C TYR A 2 21.78 -11.41 -1.13
N ARG A 3 22.30 -12.00 -0.04
CA ARG A 3 22.71 -11.25 1.15
C ARG A 3 24.07 -10.62 0.82
N ARG A 4 24.13 -9.29 0.70
CA ARG A 4 25.42 -8.58 0.66
C ARG A 4 25.92 -8.43 2.10
N PHE A 5 27.04 -9.10 2.35
CA PHE A 5 27.87 -8.96 3.54
C PHE A 5 28.45 -7.53 3.63
N TYR A 6 28.39 -6.94 4.81
CA TYR A 6 29.36 -5.94 5.26
C TYR A 6 30.14 -6.49 6.47
N PRO A 7 31.42 -6.09 6.64
CA PRO A 7 32.40 -6.92 7.32
C PRO A 7 32.26 -6.84 8.84
N ALA A 8 32.37 -8.02 9.46
CA ALA A 8 32.50 -8.21 10.90
C ALA A 8 33.70 -7.42 11.46
N ALA A 9 33.46 -6.69 12.56
CA ALA A 9 34.52 -6.25 13.46
C ALA A 9 34.12 -6.54 14.92
N LEU A 10 34.64 -7.67 15.40
CA LEU A 10 35.04 -8.01 16.78
C LEU A 10 34.22 -7.49 17.98
N VAL A 11 33.65 -8.48 18.68
CA VAL A 11 33.25 -8.47 20.08
C VAL A 11 34.35 -7.92 20.99
N LEU A 12 34.01 -6.92 21.80
CA LEU A 12 34.59 -6.68 23.12
C LEU A 12 33.50 -6.17 24.07
N LEU A 13 33.01 -7.09 24.92
CA LEU A 13 32.43 -6.76 26.22
C LEU A 13 33.50 -5.99 27.01
N PHE A 14 33.25 -4.71 27.35
CA PHE A 14 33.43 -4.12 28.70
C PHE A 14 33.41 -2.59 28.70
N ILE A 15 32.78 -2.07 29.77
CA ILE A 15 33.03 -0.81 30.49
C ILE A 15 32.37 0.46 29.94
N GLY A 16 31.60 1.08 30.83
CA GLY A 16 31.86 2.48 31.17
C GLY A 16 30.62 3.34 31.29
N LEU A 17 30.09 3.48 32.50
CA LEU A 17 29.35 4.68 32.89
C LEU A 17 30.29 5.88 32.71
N ALA A 18 30.23 6.51 31.54
CA ALA A 18 31.02 7.69 31.20
C ALA A 18 30.20 8.63 30.31
N GLY A 19 29.34 9.43 30.95
CA GLY A 19 28.98 10.78 30.50
C GLY A 19 28.16 10.95 29.22
N GLY A 20 27.79 9.88 28.51
CA GLY A 20 26.79 9.92 27.43
C GLY A 20 25.37 10.01 28.00
N THR A 21 24.49 10.69 27.28
CA THR A 21 23.04 10.62 27.56
C THR A 21 22.52 9.22 27.21
N ILE A 22 21.37 8.80 27.75
CA ILE A 22 20.67 7.55 27.35
C ILE A 22 20.52 7.48 25.81
N VAL A 23 20.41 8.63 25.15
CA VAL A 23 20.30 8.77 23.69
C VAL A 23 21.59 8.31 22.99
N ASP A 24 22.76 8.68 23.50
CA ASP A 24 24.05 8.30 22.92
C ASP A 24 24.31 6.79 23.04
N ASP A 25 23.93 6.19 24.17
CA ASP A 25 24.05 4.74 24.40
C ASP A 25 23.09 3.94 23.49
N VAL A 26 21.87 4.44 23.28
CA VAL A 26 20.88 3.80 22.38
C VAL A 26 21.29 3.95 20.92
N LEU A 27 21.83 5.11 20.54
CA LEU A 27 22.36 5.35 19.20
C LEU A 27 23.52 4.40 18.88
N ASP A 28 24.47 4.25 19.80
CA ASP A 28 25.60 3.32 19.65
C ASP A 28 25.11 1.86 19.56
N ALA A 29 24.07 1.50 20.33
CA ALA A 29 23.44 0.18 20.26
C ALA A 29 22.72 -0.06 18.92
N LEU A 30 21.99 0.93 18.40
CA LEU A 30 21.34 0.89 17.08
C LEU A 30 22.36 0.65 15.96
N GLN A 31 23.47 1.39 15.97
CA GLN A 31 24.53 1.26 14.96
C GLN A 31 25.27 -0.08 15.04
N LYS A 32 25.26 -0.74 16.20
CA LYS A 32 25.92 -2.04 16.44
C LYS A 32 24.98 -3.24 16.30
N ALA A 33 23.68 -3.01 16.13
CA ALA A 33 22.71 -4.09 15.97
C ALA A 33 22.89 -4.75 14.59
N VAL A 34 23.20 -6.05 14.59
CA VAL A 34 23.54 -6.81 13.37
C VAL A 34 22.82 -8.15 13.28
N ASP A 35 22.07 -8.51 14.32
CA ASP A 35 21.33 -9.77 14.40
C ASP A 35 20.06 -9.65 15.24
N CYS A 36 19.23 -10.69 15.19
CA CYS A 36 17.93 -10.71 15.85
C CYS A 36 18.04 -10.53 17.38
N ALA A 37 19.08 -11.10 18.00
CA ALA A 37 19.29 -10.98 19.44
C ALA A 37 19.63 -9.54 19.84
N SER A 38 20.44 -8.85 19.04
CA SER A 38 20.76 -7.43 19.24
C SER A 38 19.54 -6.53 19.05
N CYS A 39 18.62 -6.87 18.13
CA CYS A 39 17.36 -6.15 17.99
C CYS A 39 16.47 -6.31 19.22
N HIS A 40 16.23 -7.55 19.67
CA HIS A 40 15.46 -7.82 20.89
C HIS A 40 16.05 -7.08 22.12
N ALA A 41 17.38 -7.10 22.28
CA ALA A 41 18.06 -6.38 23.35
C ALA A 41 17.84 -4.85 23.28
N LEU A 42 17.79 -4.29 22.06
CA LEU A 42 17.55 -2.87 21.81
C LEU A 42 16.10 -2.44 22.06
N LEU A 43 15.13 -3.34 21.93
CA LEU A 43 13.73 -3.02 22.21
C LEU A 43 13.48 -2.63 23.67
N HIS A 44 14.27 -3.13 24.63
CA HIS A 44 14.15 -2.73 26.03
C HIS A 44 14.40 -1.23 26.29
N PRO A 45 15.57 -0.66 25.92
CA PRO A 45 15.78 0.77 26.09
C PRO A 45 14.88 1.62 25.19
N LEU A 46 14.52 1.16 23.98
CA LEU A 46 13.53 1.85 23.14
C LEU A 46 12.14 1.89 23.79
N GLN A 47 11.71 0.80 24.44
CA GLN A 47 10.47 0.76 25.20
C GLN A 47 10.52 1.69 26.42
N ALA A 48 11.63 1.73 27.15
CA ALA A 48 11.82 2.67 28.25
C ALA A 48 11.73 4.13 27.77
N LEU A 49 12.37 4.45 26.64
CA LEU A 49 12.30 5.78 26.02
C LEU A 49 10.88 6.12 25.57
N ALA A 50 10.19 5.18 24.93
CA ALA A 50 8.80 5.37 24.53
C ALA A 50 7.90 5.64 25.76
N HIS A 51 8.13 4.99 26.90
CA HIS A 51 7.38 5.29 28.13
C HIS A 51 7.67 6.67 28.73
N LEU A 52 8.79 7.32 28.40
CA LEU A 52 9.08 8.70 28.81
C LEU A 52 8.24 9.72 28.03
N GLY A 53 7.90 9.41 26.77
CA GLY A 53 7.05 10.24 25.92
C GLY A 53 7.31 10.00 24.42
N ASN A 54 6.39 10.45 23.57
CA ASN A 54 6.60 10.41 22.11
C ASN A 54 7.77 11.33 21.71
N ASP A 55 7.84 12.55 22.27
CA ASP A 55 8.86 13.54 21.91
C ASP A 55 10.28 13.01 22.07
N ALA A 56 10.57 12.36 23.22
CA ALA A 56 11.90 11.78 23.47
C ALA A 56 12.25 10.65 22.48
N PHE A 57 11.26 9.88 22.03
CA PHE A 57 11.45 8.82 21.04
C PHE A 57 11.66 9.39 19.63
N VAL A 58 10.86 10.39 19.24
CA VAL A 58 10.98 11.12 17.98
C VAL A 58 12.32 11.83 17.87
N ASP A 59 12.77 12.48 18.95
CA ASP A 59 14.07 13.15 19.02
C ASP A 59 15.23 12.18 18.77
N LEU A 60 15.17 10.97 19.35
CA LEU A 60 16.14 9.92 19.10
C LEU A 60 16.13 9.50 17.63
N LEU A 61 14.97 9.15 17.07
CA LEU A 61 14.87 8.72 15.66
C LEU A 61 15.40 9.79 14.70
N SER A 62 15.05 11.06 14.96
CA SER A 62 15.53 12.20 14.18
C SER A 62 17.05 12.30 14.24
N GLN A 63 17.65 12.20 15.44
CA GLN A 63 19.10 12.25 15.60
C GLN A 63 19.82 11.07 14.95
N VAL A 64 19.26 9.86 15.04
CA VAL A 64 19.82 8.67 14.37
C VAL A 64 19.87 8.89 12.86
N CYS A 65 18.78 9.36 12.26
CA CYS A 65 18.68 9.67 10.83
C CYS A 65 19.65 10.79 10.41
N ILE A 66 19.72 11.87 11.17
CA ILE A 66 20.63 13.00 10.87
C ILE A 66 22.10 12.55 10.94
N GLN A 67 22.45 11.72 11.92
CA GLN A 67 23.84 11.27 12.12
C GLN A 67 24.27 10.18 11.15
N SER A 68 23.35 9.35 10.65
CA SER A 68 23.66 8.39 9.59
C SER A 68 23.93 9.09 8.26
N GLY A 69 23.39 10.30 8.06
CA GLY A 69 23.56 11.07 6.83
C GLY A 69 22.81 10.46 5.65
N GLU A 70 21.78 9.67 5.94
CA GLU A 70 20.93 9.02 4.93
C GLU A 70 19.98 10.03 4.27
N GLU A 71 19.58 11.07 5.01
CA GLU A 71 18.62 12.09 4.56
C GLU A 71 18.96 13.48 5.08
N ASP A 72 18.37 14.51 4.46
CA ASP A 72 18.50 15.90 4.93
C ASP A 72 17.86 16.09 6.32
N PRO A 73 18.39 16.99 7.17
CA PRO A 73 17.91 17.12 8.56
C PRO A 73 16.44 17.50 8.73
N ASP A 74 15.88 18.29 7.82
CA ASP A 74 14.46 18.64 7.79
C ASP A 74 13.60 17.41 7.48
N VAL A 75 14.03 16.59 6.52
CA VAL A 75 13.38 15.33 6.14
C VAL A 75 13.41 14.33 7.29
N CYS A 76 14.59 14.10 7.91
CA CYS A 76 14.74 13.25 9.08
C CYS A 76 13.78 13.65 10.21
N THR A 77 13.70 14.96 10.49
CA THR A 77 12.85 15.49 11.56
C THR A 77 11.36 15.30 11.23
N GLY A 78 10.95 15.60 9.99
CA GLY A 78 9.55 15.47 9.58
C GLY A 78 9.06 14.01 9.55
N ILE A 79 9.83 13.09 8.93
CA ILE A 79 9.48 11.66 8.90
C ILE A 79 9.39 11.10 10.32
N SER A 80 10.38 11.39 11.15
CA SER A 80 10.40 10.92 12.55
C SER A 80 9.23 11.48 13.36
N SER A 81 8.85 12.74 13.12
CA SER A 81 7.68 13.35 13.79
C SER A 81 6.37 12.70 13.37
N ALA A 82 6.24 12.31 12.10
CA ALA A 82 5.06 11.68 11.56
C ALA A 82 4.91 10.22 12.03
N VAL A 83 5.95 9.40 11.85
CA VAL A 83 5.85 7.94 12.09
C VAL A 83 6.36 7.51 13.47
N GLY A 84 7.27 8.28 14.08
CA GLY A 84 7.82 7.97 15.40
C GLY A 84 6.78 7.73 16.50
N PRO A 85 5.67 8.49 16.59
CA PRO A 85 4.59 8.20 17.53
C PRO A 85 3.93 6.82 17.36
N ILE A 86 3.85 6.31 16.13
CA ILE A 86 3.29 4.99 15.80
C ILE A 86 4.25 3.90 16.30
N ILE A 87 5.53 3.98 15.93
CA ILE A 87 6.56 3.02 16.37
C ILE A 87 6.69 3.05 17.91
N ALA A 88 6.66 4.23 18.51
CA ALA A 88 6.67 4.37 19.97
C ALA A 88 5.44 3.73 20.61
N HIS A 89 4.27 3.77 19.95
CA HIS A 89 3.09 3.05 20.40
C HIS A 89 3.32 1.54 20.35
N ASP A 90 3.74 0.99 19.22
CA ASP A 90 3.95 -0.44 19.02
C ASP A 90 4.93 -1.01 20.06
N VAL A 91 6.10 -0.38 20.20
CA VAL A 91 7.14 -0.82 21.13
C VAL A 91 6.66 -0.78 22.59
N ARG A 92 5.73 0.10 22.97
CA ARG A 92 5.13 0.10 24.32
C ARG A 92 4.18 -1.08 24.56
N GLN A 93 3.50 -1.55 23.52
CA GLN A 93 2.41 -2.54 23.67
C GLN A 93 2.89 -3.99 23.62
N ILE A 94 4.11 -4.24 23.16
CA ILE A 94 4.61 -5.61 22.93
C ILE A 94 5.65 -6.03 23.96
N SER A 95 5.75 -7.35 24.15
CA SER A 95 6.88 -7.95 24.85
C SER A 95 8.15 -7.84 24.00
N PRO A 96 9.24 -7.23 24.52
CA PRO A 96 10.49 -7.08 23.77
C PRO A 96 11.12 -8.38 23.28
N ASP A 97 10.81 -9.52 23.89
CA ASP A 97 11.33 -10.85 23.55
C ASP A 97 10.29 -11.75 22.84
N GLY A 98 9.12 -11.18 22.53
CA GLY A 98 7.97 -11.90 22.00
C GLY A 98 8.01 -12.09 20.48
N ARG A 99 7.03 -12.86 19.98
CA ARG A 99 6.83 -13.08 18.54
C ARG A 99 6.55 -11.78 17.79
N THR A 100 5.74 -10.88 18.35
CA THR A 100 5.44 -9.59 17.71
C THR A 100 6.70 -8.71 17.63
N ALA A 101 7.53 -8.72 18.68
CA ALA A 101 8.84 -8.07 18.64
C ALA A 101 9.76 -8.65 17.55
N THR A 102 9.79 -9.98 17.36
CA THR A 102 10.55 -10.60 16.26
C THR A 102 10.05 -10.10 14.90
N ARG A 103 8.74 -9.96 14.71
CA ARG A 103 8.17 -9.40 13.46
C ARG A 103 8.52 -7.93 13.25
N LEU A 104 8.44 -7.12 14.30
CA LEU A 104 8.85 -5.72 14.24
C LEU A 104 10.35 -5.60 13.93
N CYS A 105 11.18 -6.47 14.51
CA CYS A 105 12.62 -6.55 14.25
C CYS A 105 12.98 -7.00 12.82
N ASP A 106 12.14 -7.84 12.21
CA ASP A 106 12.25 -8.18 10.79
C ASP A 106 11.82 -7.01 9.90
N ALA A 107 10.60 -6.50 10.08
CA ALA A 107 10.02 -5.48 9.21
C ALA A 107 10.72 -4.11 9.30
N VAL A 108 10.95 -3.60 10.51
CA VAL A 108 11.48 -2.24 10.72
C VAL A 108 13.00 -2.20 10.65
N PHE A 109 13.68 -3.22 11.21
CA PHE A 109 15.14 -3.21 11.35
C PHE A 109 15.85 -4.19 10.41
N GLY A 110 15.16 -5.19 9.85
CA GLY A 110 15.79 -6.18 8.98
C GLY A 110 16.74 -7.15 9.67
N LEU A 111 16.60 -7.32 10.98
CA LEU A 111 17.58 -8.03 11.82
C LEU A 111 17.13 -9.45 12.22
N CYS A 112 15.85 -9.77 12.09
CA CYS A 112 15.29 -11.09 12.35
C CYS A 112 14.83 -11.76 11.04
N ASP A 113 14.74 -13.09 11.05
CA ASP A 113 13.95 -13.80 10.05
C ASP A 113 12.47 -13.81 10.51
N PRO A 114 11.48 -13.73 9.61
CA PRO A 114 10.07 -13.71 9.98
C PRO A 114 9.66 -15.02 10.70
N PRO A 115 8.84 -14.94 11.76
CA PRO A 115 8.34 -16.13 12.43
C PRO A 115 7.32 -16.86 11.54
N PRO A 116 7.22 -18.21 11.62
CA PRO A 116 6.28 -18.99 10.81
C PRO A 116 4.84 -18.50 10.94
N VAL A 117 4.07 -18.50 9.85
CA VAL A 117 2.65 -18.09 9.80
C VAL A 117 1.87 -18.58 11.02
N MET A 118 1.09 -17.69 11.63
CA MET A 118 0.23 -18.05 12.75
C MET A 118 -0.93 -18.90 12.24
N GLU A 119 -1.19 -20.05 12.87
CA GLU A 119 -2.31 -20.89 12.46
C GLU A 119 -3.63 -20.18 12.75
N PHE A 120 -4.39 -19.91 11.70
CA PHE A 120 -5.76 -19.44 11.77
C PHE A 120 -6.54 -20.02 10.59
N GLN A 121 -7.71 -20.60 10.87
CA GLN A 121 -8.62 -21.07 9.83
C GLN A 121 -9.70 -20.01 9.63
N VAL A 122 -9.73 -19.43 8.42
CA VAL A 122 -10.78 -18.45 8.09
C VAL A 122 -12.14 -19.15 8.14
N PRO A 123 -13.15 -18.58 8.83
CA PRO A 123 -14.51 -19.14 8.84
C PRO A 123 -15.16 -19.05 7.46
N LEU A 124 -15.08 -20.13 6.69
CA LEU A 124 -15.56 -20.19 5.31
C LEU A 124 -16.85 -21.02 5.17
N PRO A 125 -17.85 -20.57 4.40
CA PRO A 125 -19.03 -21.38 4.10
C PRO A 125 -18.65 -22.59 3.23
N PRO A 126 -19.42 -23.70 3.24
CA PRO A 126 -19.15 -24.84 2.35
C PRO A 126 -19.33 -24.46 0.88
N ALA A 127 -18.56 -25.09 -0.01
CA ALA A 127 -18.74 -24.94 -1.46
C ALA A 127 -20.12 -25.47 -1.92
N PRO A 128 -20.81 -24.78 -2.84
CA PRO A 128 -22.10 -25.23 -3.34
C PRO A 128 -21.97 -26.50 -4.16
N HIS A 129 -23.01 -27.32 -4.17
CA HIS A 129 -23.09 -28.53 -4.99
C HIS A 129 -23.51 -28.18 -6.42
N GLY A 130 -22.63 -28.37 -7.40
CA GLY A 130 -22.98 -28.23 -8.82
C GLY A 130 -21.82 -27.77 -9.70
N PRO A 131 -22.00 -27.74 -11.03
CA PRO A 131 -21.00 -27.20 -11.93
C PRO A 131 -20.88 -25.68 -11.75
N THR A 132 -19.68 -25.21 -11.42
CA THR A 132 -19.38 -23.78 -11.25
C THR A 132 -18.77 -23.13 -12.48
N LYS A 133 -18.28 -23.95 -13.44
CA LYS A 133 -17.58 -23.44 -14.63
C LYS A 133 -18.56 -22.78 -15.61
N ARG A 134 -18.25 -21.53 -15.94
CA ARG A 134 -18.86 -20.81 -17.05
C ARG A 134 -17.93 -20.91 -18.25
N PHE A 135 -18.51 -20.87 -19.44
CA PHE A 135 -17.77 -20.88 -20.69
C PHE A 135 -18.17 -19.66 -21.52
N PRO A 136 -17.20 -18.99 -22.18
CA PRO A 136 -17.49 -17.93 -23.14
C PRO A 136 -18.48 -18.40 -24.20
N THR A 137 -19.50 -17.59 -24.51
CA THR A 137 -20.43 -17.90 -25.62
C THR A 137 -20.00 -17.28 -26.96
N GLY A 138 -18.86 -16.58 -26.99
CA GLY A 138 -18.32 -15.92 -28.18
C GLY A 138 -18.95 -14.55 -28.47
N LYS A 139 -19.59 -13.94 -27.46
CA LYS A 139 -20.06 -12.55 -27.54
C LYS A 139 -18.88 -11.58 -27.69
N LYS A 140 -19.16 -10.38 -28.23
CA LYS A 140 -18.16 -9.31 -28.29
C LYS A 140 -17.70 -8.97 -26.85
N VAL A 141 -16.39 -8.95 -26.65
CA VAL A 141 -15.77 -8.49 -25.39
C VAL A 141 -16.11 -7.02 -25.13
N PHE A 142 -16.08 -6.63 -23.87
CA PHE A 142 -16.13 -5.23 -23.46
C PHE A 142 -14.81 -4.85 -22.78
N GLN A 143 -14.54 -3.55 -22.65
CA GLN A 143 -13.27 -3.07 -22.11
C GLN A 143 -13.41 -2.51 -20.70
N VAL A 144 -12.34 -2.63 -19.91
CA VAL A 144 -12.17 -1.97 -18.61
C VAL A 144 -10.79 -1.35 -18.51
N ALA A 145 -10.71 -0.09 -18.08
CA ALA A 145 -9.45 0.59 -17.80
C ALA A 145 -9.00 0.35 -16.34
N HIS A 146 -7.69 0.27 -16.11
CA HIS A 146 -7.08 0.16 -14.79
C HIS A 146 -6.00 1.22 -14.63
N ILE A 147 -6.24 2.11 -13.66
CA ILE A 147 -5.39 3.23 -13.26
C ILE A 147 -4.85 2.92 -11.86
N SER A 148 -3.59 3.25 -11.60
CA SER A 148 -2.96 3.04 -10.29
C SER A 148 -1.80 4.01 -10.06
N ASP A 149 -1.43 4.19 -8.79
CA ASP A 149 -0.22 4.87 -8.34
C ASP A 149 -0.03 6.22 -9.06
N VAL A 150 -0.97 7.13 -8.79
CA VAL A 150 -1.04 8.45 -9.43
C VAL A 150 0.06 9.36 -8.91
N HIS A 151 0.22 9.40 -7.58
CA HIS A 151 1.15 10.26 -6.87
C HIS A 151 1.21 11.66 -7.48
N ILE A 152 0.11 12.40 -7.34
CA ILE A 152 -0.03 13.74 -7.91
C ILE A 152 0.71 14.75 -7.04
N ASP A 153 1.81 15.27 -7.54
CA ASP A 153 2.51 16.40 -6.93
C ASP A 153 1.85 17.71 -7.39
N ARG A 154 0.99 18.28 -6.54
CA ARG A 154 0.35 19.58 -6.83
C ARG A 154 1.27 20.79 -6.68
N GLU A 155 2.47 20.61 -6.12
CA GLU A 155 3.51 21.63 -6.08
C GLU A 155 4.53 21.49 -7.23
N TYR A 156 4.35 20.51 -8.12
CA TYR A 156 5.21 20.31 -9.29
C TYR A 156 5.33 21.60 -10.09
N THR A 157 6.57 22.05 -10.29
CA THR A 157 6.89 23.31 -10.96
C THR A 157 7.71 23.05 -12.21
N VAL A 158 7.11 23.30 -13.39
CA VAL A 158 7.80 23.18 -14.68
C VAL A 158 9.05 24.06 -14.70
N GLY A 159 10.18 23.48 -15.10
CA GLY A 159 11.49 24.12 -15.14
C GLY A 159 12.26 24.13 -13.81
N ALA A 160 11.68 23.64 -12.71
CA ALA A 160 12.43 23.39 -11.48
C ALA A 160 13.48 22.27 -11.67
N GLU A 161 14.42 22.15 -10.74
CA GLU A 161 15.45 21.09 -10.78
C GLU A 161 14.80 19.73 -10.52
N ALA A 162 14.94 18.81 -11.48
CA ALA A 162 14.50 17.43 -11.38
C ALA A 162 15.58 16.52 -10.79
N ASP A 163 16.86 16.91 -10.86
CA ASP A 163 17.99 16.18 -10.27
C ASP A 163 18.49 16.87 -8.99
N CYS A 164 17.64 16.85 -7.96
CA CYS A 164 17.93 17.47 -6.67
C CYS A 164 18.44 16.44 -5.65
N SER A 165 19.06 16.92 -4.56
CA SER A 165 19.47 16.06 -3.45
C SER A 165 18.36 15.79 -2.43
N LYS A 166 17.22 16.49 -2.53
CA LYS A 166 16.09 16.30 -1.62
C LYS A 166 15.33 15.04 -1.98
N ASN A 167 14.58 14.56 -0.99
CA ASN A 167 13.72 13.42 -1.20
C ASN A 167 12.61 13.67 -2.21
N ILE A 168 12.18 14.89 -2.54
CA ILE A 168 11.34 15.15 -3.71
C ILE A 168 11.92 16.30 -4.53
N CYS A 169 11.92 16.15 -5.85
CA CYS A 169 12.42 17.14 -6.81
C CYS A 169 11.29 17.78 -7.60
N CYS A 170 11.61 18.56 -8.63
CA CYS A 170 10.63 19.31 -9.43
C CYS A 170 9.78 20.33 -8.66
N ARG A 171 10.17 20.68 -7.43
CA ARG A 171 9.58 21.77 -6.63
C ARG A 171 10.60 22.89 -6.43
N VAL A 172 10.12 24.04 -5.96
CA VAL A 172 10.98 25.18 -5.58
C VAL A 172 10.95 25.34 -4.06
N PHE A 173 11.98 24.80 -3.40
CA PHE A 173 12.22 24.96 -1.97
C PHE A 173 13.02 26.24 -1.64
N PRO A 174 12.94 26.77 -0.40
CA PRO A 174 13.71 27.93 0.03
C PRO A 174 15.24 27.80 -0.13
N ASP A 175 15.76 26.57 -0.07
CA ASP A 175 17.16 26.21 -0.21
C ASP A 175 17.54 25.71 -1.61
N SER A 176 16.63 25.80 -2.58
CA SER A 176 16.90 25.39 -3.97
C SER A 176 18.05 26.20 -4.57
N LEU A 177 18.96 25.50 -5.25
CA LEU A 177 20.05 26.15 -5.96
C LEU A 177 19.51 26.94 -7.17
N PRO A 178 20.05 28.13 -7.48
CA PRO A 178 19.62 28.90 -8.65
C PRO A 178 19.92 28.23 -10.00
N GLN A 179 20.84 27.26 -10.01
CA GLN A 179 21.26 26.56 -11.20
C GLN A 179 20.38 25.32 -11.40
N VAL A 180 19.68 25.27 -12.53
CA VAL A 180 18.94 24.10 -12.99
C VAL A 180 19.78 23.36 -14.02
N THR A 181 20.04 22.08 -13.76
CA THR A 181 20.81 21.17 -14.62
C THR A 181 19.88 20.22 -15.38
N GLU A 182 18.80 19.76 -14.75
CA GLU A 182 17.76 18.95 -15.37
C GLU A 182 16.39 19.62 -15.16
N PRO A 183 15.90 20.43 -16.11
CA PRO A 183 14.62 21.11 -15.95
C PRO A 183 13.44 20.13 -16.00
N ALA A 184 12.58 20.22 -15.00
CA ALA A 184 11.28 19.55 -14.93
C ALA A 184 10.42 19.87 -16.16
N GLY A 185 9.91 18.83 -16.83
CA GLY A 185 9.09 18.95 -18.04
C GLY A 185 7.61 19.20 -17.72
N PRO A 186 6.79 19.67 -18.68
CA PRO A 186 5.35 19.88 -18.45
C PRO A 186 4.57 18.59 -18.18
N ASN A 187 5.05 17.45 -18.67
CA ASN A 187 4.39 16.14 -18.53
C ASN A 187 5.13 15.21 -17.56
N GLY A 188 5.86 15.78 -16.60
CA GLY A 188 6.61 15.03 -15.60
C GLY A 188 8.08 14.81 -15.95
N ASN A 189 8.78 14.14 -15.02
CA ASN A 189 10.17 13.71 -15.14
C ASN A 189 10.33 12.41 -14.34
N SER A 190 11.18 11.47 -14.79
CA SER A 190 11.40 10.18 -14.10
C SER A 190 11.96 10.28 -12.67
N LYS A 191 12.36 11.46 -12.23
CA LYS A 191 12.86 11.75 -10.87
C LYS A 191 11.87 12.57 -10.04
N CYS A 192 10.61 12.61 -10.43
CA CYS A 192 9.59 13.40 -9.76
C CYS A 192 8.25 12.69 -9.84
N ASP A 193 7.36 13.00 -8.90
CA ASP A 193 5.98 12.55 -8.96
C ASP A 193 5.18 13.32 -10.03
N SER A 194 3.93 12.92 -10.23
CA SER A 194 3.13 13.33 -11.39
C SER A 194 2.65 14.77 -11.26
N PRO A 195 2.91 15.67 -12.23
CA PRO A 195 2.14 16.90 -12.31
C PRO A 195 0.67 16.59 -12.62
N ALA A 196 -0.23 17.46 -12.16
CA ALA A 196 -1.66 17.35 -12.45
C ALA A 196 -1.97 17.23 -13.95
N ASP A 197 -1.24 17.96 -14.80
CA ASP A 197 -1.39 17.92 -16.25
C ASP A 197 -1.10 16.53 -16.85
N LEU A 198 -0.15 15.78 -16.26
CA LEU A 198 0.13 14.40 -16.70
C LEU A 198 -1.05 13.48 -16.37
N ALA A 199 -1.58 13.57 -15.13
CA ALA A 199 -2.74 12.80 -14.72
C ALA A 199 -3.96 13.08 -15.60
N ASP A 200 -4.22 14.36 -15.86
CA ASP A 200 -5.27 14.84 -16.75
C ASP A 200 -5.15 14.24 -18.16
N SER A 201 -3.94 14.26 -18.73
CA SER A 201 -3.68 13.73 -20.07
C SER A 201 -3.97 12.22 -20.18
N MET A 202 -3.70 11.46 -19.11
CA MET A 202 -4.00 10.04 -19.06
C MET A 202 -5.51 9.78 -19.03
N LEU A 203 -6.24 10.52 -18.19
CA LEU A 203 -7.71 10.41 -18.10
C LEU A 203 -8.38 10.78 -19.43
N GLU A 204 -7.88 11.80 -20.11
CA GLU A 204 -8.34 12.19 -21.44
C GLU A 204 -8.05 11.11 -22.49
N ALA A 205 -6.87 10.50 -22.45
CA ALA A 205 -6.52 9.38 -23.35
C ALA A 205 -7.45 8.17 -23.15
N ILE A 206 -7.84 7.83 -21.92
CA ILE A 206 -8.80 6.75 -21.65
C ILE A 206 -10.15 7.06 -22.31
N ASN A 207 -10.60 8.31 -22.26
CA ASN A 207 -11.83 8.76 -22.93
C ASN A 207 -11.75 8.68 -24.45
N GLU A 208 -10.61 8.99 -25.05
CA GLU A 208 -10.42 8.86 -26.50
C GLU A 208 -10.46 7.40 -26.98
N LEU A 209 -10.10 6.46 -26.10
CA LEU A 209 -10.16 5.02 -26.33
C LEU A 209 -11.53 4.39 -26.01
N ASN A 210 -12.53 5.19 -25.59
CA ASN A 210 -13.76 4.77 -24.90
C ASN A 210 -14.87 4.15 -25.78
N ASP A 211 -14.59 3.69 -27.01
CA ASP A 211 -15.67 3.16 -27.86
C ASP A 211 -16.32 1.88 -27.25
N ASP A 212 -15.60 1.13 -26.41
CA ASP A 212 -16.11 -0.09 -25.75
C ASP A 212 -15.80 -0.18 -24.23
N VAL A 213 -15.26 0.87 -23.60
CA VAL A 213 -14.93 0.86 -22.16
C VAL A 213 -16.20 1.03 -21.32
N LYS A 214 -16.44 0.11 -20.39
CA LYS A 214 -17.68 0.10 -19.59
C LYS A 214 -17.55 0.79 -18.24
N PHE A 215 -16.38 0.67 -17.63
CA PHE A 215 -16.01 1.30 -16.38
C PHE A 215 -14.49 1.27 -16.25
N ALA A 216 -13.96 2.01 -15.28
CA ALA A 216 -12.57 1.94 -14.86
C ALA A 216 -12.47 1.38 -13.44
N ILE A 217 -11.33 0.78 -13.12
CA ILE A 217 -10.91 0.51 -11.75
C ILE A 217 -9.72 1.41 -11.44
N PHE A 218 -9.70 1.97 -10.23
CA PHE A 218 -8.61 2.83 -9.75
C PHE A 218 -8.07 2.26 -8.44
N THR A 219 -6.80 1.88 -8.38
CA THR A 219 -6.27 1.14 -7.23
C THR A 219 -5.46 1.99 -6.24
N GLY A 220 -5.75 3.29 -6.14
CA GLY A 220 -5.26 4.16 -5.05
C GLY A 220 -3.90 4.80 -5.29
N ASP A 221 -3.36 5.40 -4.22
CA ASP A 221 -2.14 6.21 -4.19
C ASP A 221 -2.28 7.49 -5.01
N VAL A 222 -3.16 8.37 -4.52
CA VAL A 222 -3.37 9.71 -5.07
C VAL A 222 -2.24 10.64 -4.67
N VAL A 223 -1.92 10.69 -3.38
CA VAL A 223 -1.02 11.67 -2.80
C VAL A 223 0.42 11.36 -3.20
N GLU A 224 1.21 12.39 -3.50
CA GLU A 224 2.62 12.22 -3.79
C GLU A 224 3.37 11.60 -2.63
N GLY A 225 4.55 11.09 -2.91
CA GLY A 225 5.42 10.61 -1.85
C GLY A 225 6.06 9.28 -2.13
N LYS A 226 7.12 9.05 -1.37
CA LYS A 226 7.68 7.73 -1.11
C LYS A 226 7.37 7.34 0.32
N SER A 227 6.86 6.13 0.49
CA SER A 227 6.74 5.51 1.81
C SER A 227 8.16 5.27 2.38
N PRO A 228 8.52 5.88 3.52
CA PRO A 228 9.85 5.72 4.11
C PRO A 228 9.99 4.39 4.88
N ILE A 229 8.88 3.71 5.20
CA ILE A 229 8.84 2.50 6.01
C ILE A 229 7.94 1.48 5.29
N MET A 230 8.53 0.34 4.94
CA MET A 230 7.81 -0.78 4.35
C MET A 230 7.24 -1.70 5.43
N CYS A 231 6.23 -2.47 5.05
CA CYS A 231 5.40 -3.23 5.96
C CYS A 231 5.99 -4.56 6.41
N HIS A 232 6.81 -5.21 5.58
CA HIS A 232 7.36 -6.53 5.88
C HIS A 232 8.71 -6.79 5.19
N ALA A 233 9.49 -5.74 4.95
CA ALA A 233 10.91 -5.86 4.59
C ALA A 233 11.70 -4.59 4.95
N PRO A 234 12.94 -4.70 5.47
CA PRO A 234 13.82 -3.56 5.57
C PRO A 234 14.10 -3.01 4.18
N TYR A 235 13.97 -1.71 4.02
CA TYR A 235 14.24 -1.02 2.76
C TYR A 235 15.65 -1.34 2.24
N VAL A 236 15.75 -2.00 1.07
CA VAL A 236 17.01 -2.28 0.38
C VAL A 236 17.06 -1.50 -0.93
N ASN A 237 17.64 -0.30 -0.89
CA ASN A 237 18.12 0.50 -2.03
C ASN A 237 17.12 0.77 -3.18
N GLY A 238 16.55 1.98 -3.22
CA GLY A 238 15.86 2.50 -4.41
C GLY A 238 15.43 3.95 -4.26
N HIS A 239 16.23 4.90 -4.78
CA HIS A 239 15.96 6.34 -4.72
C HIS A 239 14.75 6.70 -5.61
N SER A 240 13.53 6.47 -5.11
CA SER A 240 12.34 7.13 -5.64
C SER A 240 12.09 8.40 -4.82
N PRO A 241 11.75 9.52 -5.46
CA PRO A 241 11.48 10.77 -4.76
C PRO A 241 10.05 10.81 -4.17
N GLY A 242 9.83 11.53 -3.06
CA GLY A 242 8.52 11.93 -2.58
C GLY A 242 8.52 12.67 -1.22
N ALA A 243 7.52 13.53 -0.97
CA ALA A 243 7.49 14.56 0.09
C ALA A 243 6.79 14.16 1.40
N THR A 244 6.73 12.88 1.77
CA THR A 244 5.85 12.37 2.85
C THR A 244 6.05 13.01 4.24
N TRP A 245 7.15 13.74 4.46
CA TRP A 245 7.42 14.48 5.69
C TRP A 245 6.73 15.85 5.77
N LEU A 246 6.22 16.36 4.65
CA LEU A 246 5.41 17.58 4.55
C LEU A 246 3.92 17.29 4.48
N VAL A 247 3.56 16.08 4.03
CA VAL A 247 2.17 15.64 3.85
C VAL A 247 1.42 15.58 5.17
N ASP A 248 0.29 16.30 5.24
CA ASP A 248 -0.60 16.33 6.38
C ASP A 248 -2.06 15.99 6.03
N ARG A 249 -2.92 15.90 7.05
CA ARG A 249 -4.32 15.51 6.85
C ARG A 249 -5.08 16.48 5.92
N PRO A 250 -5.00 17.82 6.09
CA PRO A 250 -5.57 18.77 5.13
C PRO A 250 -5.15 18.51 3.68
N GLU A 251 -3.85 18.38 3.41
CA GLU A 251 -3.34 18.12 2.06
C GLU A 251 -3.90 16.84 1.47
N VAL A 252 -3.79 15.71 2.18
CA VAL A 252 -4.36 14.44 1.72
C VAL A 252 -5.87 14.55 1.47
N THR A 253 -6.60 15.23 2.36
CA THR A 253 -8.05 15.42 2.18
C THR A 253 -8.37 16.17 0.89
N ASP A 254 -7.65 17.26 0.63
CA ASP A 254 -7.83 18.08 -0.56
C ASP A 254 -7.42 17.33 -1.84
N ASP A 255 -6.32 16.57 -1.80
CA ASP A 255 -5.84 15.78 -2.93
C ASP A 255 -6.79 14.66 -3.33
N LEU A 256 -7.29 13.91 -2.35
CA LEU A 256 -8.28 12.86 -2.58
C LEU A 256 -9.56 13.45 -3.17
N HIS A 257 -10.06 14.56 -2.61
CA HIS A 257 -11.26 15.22 -3.10
C HIS A 257 -11.10 15.75 -4.53
N GLU A 258 -10.01 16.45 -4.80
CA GLU A 258 -9.74 17.06 -6.09
C GLU A 258 -9.48 15.97 -7.16
N PHE A 259 -8.77 14.89 -6.83
CA PHE A 259 -8.57 13.79 -7.78
C PHE A 259 -9.88 13.03 -8.07
N ASN A 260 -10.75 12.83 -7.08
CA ASN A 260 -12.09 12.30 -7.32
C ASN A 260 -12.91 13.21 -8.26
N SER A 261 -12.80 14.53 -8.09
CA SER A 261 -13.41 15.52 -8.97
C SER A 261 -12.85 15.46 -10.40
N GLN A 262 -11.52 15.28 -10.54
CA GLN A 262 -10.86 15.08 -11.83
C GLN A 262 -11.34 13.79 -12.51
N LEU A 263 -11.38 12.66 -11.80
CA LEU A 263 -11.95 11.40 -12.32
C LEU A 263 -13.40 11.58 -12.79
N ALA A 264 -14.24 12.22 -12.00
CA ALA A 264 -15.66 12.43 -12.32
C ALA A 264 -15.90 13.38 -13.50
N SER A 265 -15.06 14.42 -13.62
CA SER A 265 -15.18 15.42 -14.69
C SER A 265 -14.55 14.96 -16.00
N LYS A 266 -13.48 14.17 -15.93
CA LYS A 266 -12.73 13.73 -17.10
C LYS A 266 -13.13 12.36 -17.60
N LEU A 267 -13.65 11.43 -16.80
CA LEU A 267 -14.11 10.14 -17.29
C LEU A 267 -15.63 10.12 -17.42
N SER A 268 -16.14 9.73 -18.60
CA SER A 268 -17.58 9.60 -18.84
C SER A 268 -18.15 8.24 -18.42
N ILE A 269 -17.35 7.42 -17.72
CA ILE A 269 -17.67 6.06 -17.30
C ILE A 269 -17.55 5.95 -15.77
N PRO A 270 -18.25 5.02 -15.11
CA PRO A 270 -18.07 4.78 -13.68
C PRO A 270 -16.64 4.38 -13.34
N VAL A 271 -16.15 4.82 -12.18
CA VAL A 271 -14.83 4.43 -11.65
C VAL A 271 -15.04 3.68 -10.35
N PHE A 272 -14.43 2.50 -10.20
CA PHE A 272 -14.45 1.73 -8.96
C PHE A 272 -13.09 1.82 -8.27
N PRO A 273 -12.97 2.66 -7.23
CA PRO A 273 -11.69 2.93 -6.58
C PRO A 273 -11.34 1.95 -5.43
N ALA A 274 -10.07 1.94 -5.04
CA ALA A 274 -9.55 1.35 -3.82
C ALA A 274 -8.61 2.35 -3.14
N ILE A 275 -8.43 2.21 -1.83
CA ILE A 275 -7.56 3.08 -1.02
C ILE A 275 -6.12 2.57 -1.12
N GLY A 276 -5.19 3.48 -1.41
CA GLY A 276 -3.74 3.26 -1.40
C GLY A 276 -3.07 3.57 -0.07
N ASN A 277 -1.79 3.24 0.07
CA ASN A 277 -1.04 3.43 1.30
C ASN A 277 -0.66 4.91 1.54
N HIS A 278 -0.57 5.71 0.45
CA HIS A 278 -0.36 7.16 0.47
C HIS A 278 -1.62 7.98 0.75
N ASP A 279 -2.80 7.37 0.72
CA ASP A 279 -4.07 8.07 0.91
C ASP A 279 -4.39 8.34 2.41
N SER A 280 -3.36 8.43 3.25
CA SER A 280 -3.45 8.74 4.68
C SER A 280 -2.23 9.54 5.14
N ALA A 281 -2.42 10.32 6.21
CA ALA A 281 -1.36 11.07 6.87
C ALA A 281 -1.35 10.71 8.38
N PRO A 282 -0.22 10.19 8.92
CA PRO A 282 1.00 9.79 8.22
C PRO A 282 0.77 8.67 7.19
N VAL A 283 1.65 8.55 6.19
CA VAL A 283 1.62 7.47 5.20
C VAL A 283 1.57 6.08 5.87
N ASN A 284 0.81 5.16 5.28
CA ASN A 284 0.52 3.80 5.80
C ASN A 284 -0.23 3.75 7.14
N SER A 285 -0.76 4.86 7.65
CA SER A 285 -1.34 4.91 9.00
C SER A 285 -2.82 4.55 9.02
N PHE A 286 -3.10 3.24 9.01
CA PHE A 286 -4.44 2.67 9.19
C PHE A 286 -4.53 1.85 10.49
N PRO A 287 -4.91 2.47 11.62
CA PRO A 287 -4.98 1.79 12.90
C PRO A 287 -6.11 0.76 12.96
N ARG A 288 -5.95 -0.24 13.83
CA ARG A 288 -7.02 -1.18 14.13
C ARG A 288 -8.06 -0.49 15.01
N SER A 289 -9.31 -0.93 14.89
CA SER A 289 -10.42 -0.52 15.75
C SER A 289 -10.21 -0.91 17.23
N THR A 290 -9.29 -1.84 17.48
CA THR A 290 -8.84 -2.30 18.81
C THR A 290 -7.63 -1.50 19.34
N THR A 291 -6.96 -0.72 18.49
CA THR A 291 -5.81 0.11 18.88
C THR A 291 -6.27 1.25 19.77
N ASN A 292 -5.57 1.47 20.89
CA ASN A 292 -5.83 2.63 21.75
C ASN A 292 -4.95 3.81 21.34
N THR A 293 -5.43 4.62 20.39
CA THR A 293 -4.68 5.73 19.80
C THR A 293 -5.59 6.94 19.54
N THR A 294 -4.98 8.12 19.41
CA THR A 294 -5.66 9.34 18.91
C THR A 294 -5.41 9.59 17.43
N ILE A 295 -4.53 8.79 16.80
CA ILE A 295 -4.33 8.79 15.35
C ILE A 295 -5.41 7.90 14.77
N ASP A 296 -6.25 8.43 13.88
CA ASP A 296 -7.29 7.66 13.19
C ASP A 296 -7.20 7.85 11.68
N SER A 297 -7.75 6.87 10.94
CA SER A 297 -7.90 6.92 9.48
C SER A 297 -9.37 7.03 9.06
N GLN A 298 -10.30 7.28 9.99
CA GLN A 298 -11.73 7.33 9.67
C GLN A 298 -12.03 8.52 8.76
N TRP A 299 -11.30 9.62 8.93
CA TRP A 299 -11.43 10.79 8.08
C TRP A 299 -11.13 10.51 6.59
N VAL A 300 -10.29 9.51 6.28
CA VAL A 300 -10.05 9.07 4.88
C VAL A 300 -11.34 8.48 4.31
N PHE A 301 -12.00 7.61 5.09
CA PHE A 301 -13.24 6.96 4.67
C PHE A 301 -14.41 7.94 4.60
N ASP A 302 -14.45 8.90 5.52
CA ASP A 302 -15.45 9.97 5.55
C ASP A 302 -15.28 10.97 4.39
N THR A 303 -14.07 11.09 3.83
CA THR A 303 -13.77 11.88 2.63
C THR A 303 -14.15 11.10 1.37
N GLN A 304 -13.66 9.86 1.25
CA GLN A 304 -13.84 9.04 0.05
C GLN A 304 -15.27 8.55 -0.14
N GLY A 305 -15.97 8.15 0.93
CA GLY A 305 -17.32 7.59 0.85
C GLY A 305 -18.31 8.52 0.11
N PRO A 306 -18.47 9.79 0.53
CA PRO A 306 -19.32 10.75 -0.16
C PRO A 306 -18.93 10.99 -1.62
N ASP A 307 -17.64 11.16 -1.91
CA ASP A 307 -17.14 11.40 -3.27
C ASP A 307 -17.38 10.20 -4.20
N TRP A 308 -17.22 8.98 -3.68
CA TRP A 308 -17.41 7.74 -4.43
C TRP A 308 -18.87 7.34 -4.59
N ALA A 309 -19.79 7.93 -3.83
CA ALA A 309 -21.23 7.58 -3.87
C ALA A 309 -21.84 7.69 -5.28
N GLN A 310 -21.26 8.53 -6.15
CA GLN A 310 -21.65 8.66 -7.56
C GLN A 310 -21.38 7.38 -8.38
N TRP A 311 -20.40 6.56 -8.00
CA TRP A 311 -20.03 5.33 -8.71
C TRP A 311 -20.47 4.06 -7.98
N VAL A 312 -20.43 4.05 -6.64
CA VAL A 312 -20.68 2.84 -5.83
C VAL A 312 -22.09 2.81 -5.21
N HIS A 313 -22.91 3.82 -5.52
CA HIS A 313 -24.23 4.07 -4.91
C HIS A 313 -24.15 4.38 -3.40
N PRO A 314 -25.23 4.91 -2.79
CA PRO A 314 -25.22 5.23 -1.36
C PRO A 314 -24.89 4.04 -0.46
N GLU A 315 -25.30 2.82 -0.83
CA GLU A 315 -25.01 1.60 -0.07
C GLU A 315 -23.51 1.30 -0.04
N GLY A 316 -22.82 1.38 -1.19
CA GLY A 316 -21.37 1.20 -1.26
C GLY A 316 -20.62 2.29 -0.50
N ALA A 317 -21.07 3.55 -0.59
CA ALA A 317 -20.48 4.65 0.16
C ALA A 317 -20.60 4.45 1.69
N GLN A 318 -21.72 3.92 2.16
CA GLN A 318 -21.88 3.56 3.57
C GLN A 318 -20.97 2.38 3.97
N GLN A 319 -20.73 1.41 3.07
CA GLN A 319 -19.75 0.36 3.31
C GLN A 319 -18.34 0.93 3.43
N VAL A 320 -17.91 1.87 2.58
CA VAL A 320 -16.60 2.54 2.71
C VAL A 320 -16.41 3.09 4.13
N ILE A 321 -17.41 3.83 4.64
CA ILE A 321 -17.36 4.48 5.96
C ILE A 321 -17.35 3.46 7.11
N HIS A 322 -18.14 2.39 7.02
CA HIS A 322 -18.37 1.47 8.15
C HIS A 322 -17.60 0.15 8.08
N THR A 323 -17.04 -0.17 6.92
CA THR A 323 -16.26 -1.38 6.65
C THR A 323 -14.81 -1.00 6.33
N SER A 324 -14.33 0.02 7.03
CA SER A 324 -12.91 0.36 7.08
C SER A 324 -12.29 0.59 5.69
N GLY A 325 -12.99 1.34 4.85
CA GLY A 325 -12.58 1.67 3.49
C GLY A 325 -12.96 0.64 2.42
N SER A 326 -13.54 -0.50 2.81
CA SER A 326 -13.95 -1.56 1.87
C SER A 326 -15.41 -1.41 1.45
N TYR A 327 -15.74 -1.85 0.23
CA TYR A 327 -17.11 -1.83 -0.27
C TYR A 327 -17.32 -2.87 -1.37
N SER A 328 -18.57 -3.10 -1.75
CA SER A 328 -18.89 -3.85 -2.95
C SER A 328 -20.02 -3.21 -3.75
N VAL A 329 -20.00 -3.41 -5.05
CA VAL A 329 -21.03 -2.90 -5.97
C VAL A 329 -21.20 -3.88 -7.13
N VAL A 330 -22.42 -3.99 -7.66
CA VAL A 330 -22.66 -4.70 -8.92
C VAL A 330 -22.45 -3.70 -10.05
N ALA A 331 -21.48 -3.95 -10.94
CA ALA A 331 -21.17 -3.02 -12.01
C ALA A 331 -22.42 -2.79 -12.90
N PRO A 332 -22.80 -1.52 -13.19
CA PRO A 332 -24.04 -1.20 -13.88
C PRO A 332 -24.23 -1.96 -15.19
N GLY A 333 -25.45 -2.50 -15.38
CA GLY A 333 -25.79 -3.25 -16.61
C GLY A 333 -25.10 -4.62 -16.74
N SER A 334 -24.50 -5.14 -15.67
CA SER A 334 -23.82 -6.43 -15.64
C SER A 334 -24.29 -7.33 -14.49
N HIS A 335 -23.77 -8.56 -14.45
CA HIS A 335 -23.85 -9.49 -13.32
C HIS A 335 -22.48 -9.68 -12.62
N LEU A 336 -21.58 -8.71 -12.78
CA LEU A 336 -20.27 -8.69 -12.14
C LEU A 336 -20.35 -7.91 -10.83
N LYS A 337 -19.89 -8.53 -9.74
CA LYS A 337 -19.70 -7.85 -8.48
C LYS A 337 -18.24 -7.39 -8.35
N VAL A 338 -18.03 -6.10 -8.17
CA VAL A 338 -16.71 -5.55 -7.82
C VAL A 338 -16.65 -5.41 -6.30
N ILE A 339 -15.60 -5.95 -5.69
CA ILE A 339 -15.37 -5.92 -4.25
C ILE A 339 -14.03 -5.20 -4.03
N SER A 340 -14.08 -4.01 -3.45
CA SER A 340 -12.90 -3.24 -3.08
C SER A 340 -12.53 -3.53 -1.63
N ILE A 341 -11.29 -3.94 -1.39
CA ILE A 341 -10.78 -4.26 -0.06
C ILE A 341 -9.65 -3.30 0.34
N ASN A 342 -9.66 -2.89 1.60
CA ASN A 342 -8.59 -2.08 2.17
C ASN A 342 -7.38 -2.97 2.53
N THR A 343 -6.28 -2.79 1.80
CA THR A 343 -5.03 -3.55 1.97
C THR A 343 -3.99 -2.84 2.86
N GLN A 344 -4.35 -1.73 3.52
CA GLN A 344 -3.38 -0.82 4.16
C GLN A 344 -3.01 -1.14 5.63
N TYR A 345 -3.49 -2.26 6.17
CA TYR A 345 -3.25 -2.64 7.58
C TYR A 345 -1.82 -3.17 7.77
N CYS A 346 -0.89 -2.24 7.98
CA CYS A 346 0.54 -2.47 7.99
C CYS A 346 1.22 -2.01 9.29
N LEU A 347 1.45 -0.71 9.51
CA LEU A 347 2.26 -0.24 10.65
C LEU A 347 1.66 -0.66 12.00
N TRP A 348 0.35 -0.51 12.12
CA TRP A 348 -0.39 -0.80 13.35
C TRP A 348 -0.55 -2.28 13.66
N ILE A 349 -0.04 -3.19 12.82
CA ILE A 349 -0.18 -4.62 13.09
C ILE A 349 0.68 -5.08 14.27
N TYR A 350 1.71 -4.30 14.62
CA TYR A 350 2.64 -4.59 15.70
C TYR A 350 2.19 -4.07 17.06
N ASP A 351 1.04 -3.41 17.18
CA ASP A 351 0.59 -2.80 18.45
C ASP A 351 0.08 -3.77 19.54
N SER A 352 0.25 -5.08 19.34
CA SER A 352 -0.27 -6.08 20.29
C SER A 352 0.43 -7.43 20.15
N ASP A 353 0.64 -8.09 21.29
CA ASP A 353 1.00 -9.52 21.34
C ASP A 353 -0.22 -10.45 21.12
N ALA A 354 -1.45 -9.91 21.21
CA ALA A 354 -2.66 -10.67 20.97
C ALA A 354 -2.85 -10.94 19.47
N PRO A 355 -3.10 -12.19 19.05
CA PRO A 355 -3.47 -12.52 17.68
C PRO A 355 -4.69 -11.74 17.20
N GLN A 356 -4.54 -11.03 16.09
CA GLN A 356 -5.63 -10.29 15.43
C GLN A 356 -5.61 -10.64 13.94
N PRO A 357 -6.16 -11.81 13.56
CA PRO A 357 -6.02 -12.35 12.22
C PRO A 357 -6.84 -11.60 11.16
N ASP A 358 -7.87 -10.85 11.55
CA ASP A 358 -8.71 -10.08 10.65
C ASP A 358 -8.82 -8.63 11.14
N PRO A 359 -7.81 -7.79 10.89
CA PRO A 359 -7.86 -6.39 11.31
C PRO A 359 -9.08 -5.72 10.70
N ASN A 360 -9.95 -5.19 11.56
CA ASN A 360 -11.16 -4.46 11.16
C ASN A 360 -12.18 -5.23 10.30
N GLY A 361 -12.13 -6.57 10.28
CA GLY A 361 -13.16 -7.39 9.64
C GLY A 361 -13.10 -7.44 8.11
N ILE A 362 -11.94 -7.15 7.50
CA ILE A 362 -11.75 -7.15 6.04
C ILE A 362 -11.95 -8.56 5.44
N LEU A 363 -11.42 -9.60 6.09
CA LEU A 363 -11.56 -10.99 5.63
C LEU A 363 -13.00 -11.49 5.82
N GLU A 364 -13.65 -11.14 6.92
CA GLU A 364 -15.08 -11.40 7.15
C GLU A 364 -15.94 -10.73 6.07
N PHE A 365 -15.69 -9.45 5.79
CA PHE A 365 -16.38 -8.70 4.74
C PHE A 365 -16.22 -9.37 3.37
N LEU A 366 -14.98 -9.64 2.96
CA LEU A 366 -14.69 -10.26 1.67
C LEU A 366 -15.37 -11.64 1.53
N THR A 367 -15.30 -12.47 2.57
CA THR A 367 -15.96 -13.78 2.62
C THR A 367 -17.48 -13.64 2.48
N GLY A 368 -18.08 -12.67 3.19
CA GLY A 368 -19.50 -12.38 3.11
C GLY A 368 -19.95 -11.96 1.71
N GLU A 369 -19.20 -11.06 1.07
CA GLU A 369 -19.52 -10.54 -0.25
C GLU A 369 -19.33 -11.56 -1.38
N LEU A 370 -18.29 -12.40 -1.30
CA LEU A 370 -18.07 -13.52 -2.22
C LEU A 370 -19.14 -14.60 -2.06
N ALA A 371 -19.52 -14.94 -0.82
CA ALA A 371 -20.62 -15.89 -0.58
C ALA A 371 -21.96 -15.33 -1.09
N SER A 372 -22.17 -14.01 -1.00
CA SER A 372 -23.34 -13.35 -1.57
C SER A 372 -23.34 -13.41 -3.10
N ALA A 373 -22.20 -13.12 -3.74
CA ALA A 373 -22.03 -13.25 -5.20
C ALA A 373 -22.31 -14.69 -5.67
N GLU A 374 -21.75 -15.68 -4.97
CA GLU A 374 -21.94 -17.10 -5.29
C GLU A 374 -23.42 -17.51 -5.23
N ARG A 375 -24.15 -17.11 -4.17
CA ARG A 375 -25.60 -17.37 -4.04
C ARG A 375 -26.43 -16.68 -5.11
N ALA A 376 -26.02 -15.47 -5.51
CA ALA A 376 -26.67 -14.70 -6.57
C ALA A 376 -26.32 -15.21 -7.98
N GLY A 377 -25.42 -16.20 -8.11
CA GLY A 377 -24.91 -16.62 -9.41
C GLY A 377 -24.20 -15.47 -10.13
N GLN A 378 -23.45 -14.64 -9.40
CA GLN A 378 -22.57 -13.61 -9.95
C GLN A 378 -21.14 -14.14 -10.04
N ARG A 379 -20.32 -13.47 -10.84
CA ARG A 379 -18.85 -13.55 -10.71
C ARG A 379 -18.36 -12.32 -9.96
N ALA A 380 -17.18 -12.41 -9.37
CA ALA A 380 -16.61 -11.33 -8.59
C ALA A 380 -15.24 -10.90 -9.12
N TRP A 381 -15.00 -9.60 -9.13
CA TRP A 381 -13.67 -9.01 -9.19
C TRP A 381 -13.30 -8.47 -7.83
N ILE A 382 -12.05 -8.69 -7.43
CA ILE A 382 -11.48 -8.10 -6.22
C ILE A 382 -10.52 -7.01 -6.64
N ILE A 383 -10.66 -5.81 -6.08
CA ILE A 383 -9.72 -4.72 -6.25
C ILE A 383 -9.15 -4.32 -4.89
N GLY A 384 -7.88 -3.94 -4.88
CA GLY A 384 -7.16 -3.42 -3.72
C GLY A 384 -5.93 -2.68 -4.20
N HIS A 385 -5.10 -2.17 -3.29
CA HIS A 385 -3.88 -1.47 -3.70
C HIS A 385 -2.65 -2.38 -3.60
N ILE A 386 -2.31 -2.85 -2.40
CA ILE A 386 -1.14 -3.71 -2.18
C ILE A 386 -1.49 -5.15 -2.60
N PRO A 387 -0.75 -5.76 -3.55
CA PRO A 387 -0.96 -7.16 -3.92
C PRO A 387 -0.70 -8.09 -2.73
N ILE A 388 -1.58 -9.07 -2.52
CA ILE A 388 -1.54 -9.91 -1.31
C ILE A 388 -0.38 -10.92 -1.30
N GLY A 389 0.21 -11.24 -2.46
CA GLY A 389 1.40 -12.08 -2.58
C GLY A 389 2.74 -11.35 -2.48
N LYS A 390 2.74 -10.02 -2.25
CA LYS A 390 3.94 -9.19 -2.16
C LYS A 390 4.54 -9.12 -0.77
N GLU A 391 5.80 -8.68 -0.72
CA GLU A 391 6.59 -8.51 0.51
C GLU A 391 6.06 -7.40 1.44
N ASP A 392 5.12 -6.57 0.99
CA ASP A 392 4.49 -5.51 1.81
C ASP A 392 3.24 -5.99 2.56
N ILE A 393 2.82 -7.24 2.36
CA ILE A 393 1.76 -7.87 3.15
C ILE A 393 2.39 -8.92 4.06
N VAL A 394 2.08 -8.85 5.36
CA VAL A 394 2.55 -9.88 6.29
C VAL A 394 2.03 -11.26 5.92
N GLU A 395 2.91 -12.24 6.08
CA GLU A 395 2.69 -13.64 5.68
C GLU A 395 1.41 -14.25 6.26
N ASP A 396 1.02 -13.84 7.48
CA ASP A 396 -0.25 -14.23 8.09
C ASP A 396 -1.45 -13.79 7.23
N GLN A 397 -1.53 -12.51 6.87
CA GLN A 397 -2.63 -11.96 6.09
C GLN A 397 -2.66 -12.56 4.69
N SER A 398 -1.48 -12.74 4.08
CA SER A 398 -1.34 -13.41 2.79
C SER A 398 -1.90 -14.84 2.83
N ASN A 399 -1.57 -15.60 3.89
CA ASN A 399 -2.07 -16.96 4.08
C ASN A 399 -3.59 -17.01 4.26
N TYR A 400 -4.16 -16.12 5.08
CA TYR A 400 -5.59 -16.12 5.36
C TYR A 400 -6.40 -15.71 4.13
N TYR A 401 -5.91 -14.74 3.38
CA TYR A 401 -6.48 -14.36 2.09
C TYR A 401 -6.45 -15.50 1.08
N ASP A 402 -5.33 -16.24 0.98
CA ASP A 402 -5.25 -17.40 0.08
C ASP A 402 -6.33 -18.45 0.42
N GLN A 403 -6.63 -18.72 1.70
CA GLN A 403 -7.73 -19.62 2.08
C GLN A 403 -9.08 -19.20 1.46
N ILE A 404 -9.36 -17.90 1.42
CA ILE A 404 -10.56 -17.33 0.77
C ILE A 404 -10.50 -17.54 -0.74
N VAL A 405 -9.36 -17.24 -1.38
CA VAL A 405 -9.15 -17.45 -2.81
C VAL A 405 -9.36 -18.92 -3.18
N GLN A 406 -8.76 -19.86 -2.45
CA GLN A 406 -8.93 -21.29 -2.68
C GLN A 406 -10.40 -21.71 -2.61
N ARG A 407 -11.14 -21.20 -1.62
CA ARG A 407 -12.57 -21.50 -1.45
C ARG A 407 -13.44 -20.90 -2.55
N PHE A 408 -13.17 -19.66 -2.96
CA PHE A 408 -14.02 -18.91 -3.89
C PHE A 408 -13.45 -18.80 -5.30
N HIS A 409 -12.44 -19.58 -5.67
CA HIS A 409 -11.77 -19.53 -6.99
C HIS A 409 -12.74 -19.67 -8.18
N SER A 410 -13.87 -20.36 -8.01
CA SER A 410 -14.90 -20.47 -9.05
C SER A 410 -15.80 -19.23 -9.17
N THR A 411 -15.90 -18.43 -8.11
CA THR A 411 -16.70 -17.20 -8.06
C THR A 411 -15.85 -16.00 -8.48
N ILE A 412 -14.59 -15.96 -8.05
CA ILE A 412 -13.61 -14.94 -8.45
C ILE A 412 -13.30 -15.11 -9.95
N ALA A 413 -13.36 -14.01 -10.70
CA ALA A 413 -13.04 -13.97 -12.13
C ALA A 413 -11.77 -13.16 -12.44
N GLY A 414 -11.33 -12.33 -11.50
CA GLY A 414 -10.12 -11.53 -11.60
C GLY A 414 -9.82 -10.80 -10.30
N GLN A 415 -8.56 -10.48 -10.08
CA GLN A 415 -8.09 -9.66 -8.97
C GLN A 415 -7.17 -8.58 -9.53
N PHE A 416 -7.24 -7.36 -9.00
CA PHE A 416 -6.53 -6.20 -9.55
C PHE A 416 -5.93 -5.35 -8.44
N PHE A 417 -4.64 -5.05 -8.57
CA PHE A 417 -3.84 -4.33 -7.57
C PHE A 417 -2.88 -3.34 -8.23
N GLY A 418 -2.17 -2.55 -7.42
CA GLY A 418 -1.20 -1.54 -7.82
C GLY A 418 0.11 -1.65 -7.02
N HIS A 419 0.54 -0.54 -6.43
CA HIS A 419 1.58 -0.40 -5.40
C HIS A 419 3.02 -0.67 -5.85
N SER A 420 3.23 -1.71 -6.66
CA SER A 420 4.59 -2.07 -7.12
C SER A 420 5.15 -1.12 -8.17
N HIS A 421 4.28 -0.24 -8.71
CA HIS A 421 4.48 0.63 -9.87
C HIS A 421 4.89 -0.09 -11.16
N LYS A 422 4.79 -1.43 -11.20
CA LYS A 422 5.30 -2.27 -12.27
C LYS A 422 4.18 -3.08 -12.89
N ASP A 423 4.29 -3.32 -14.20
CA ASP A 423 3.45 -4.28 -14.88
C ASP A 423 3.81 -5.71 -14.43
N GLN A 424 3.01 -6.25 -13.52
CA GLN A 424 3.21 -7.57 -12.92
C GLN A 424 1.91 -8.36 -12.83
N PHE A 425 2.02 -9.62 -12.45
CA PHE A 425 0.89 -10.46 -12.08
C PHE A 425 1.32 -11.50 -11.05
N GLU A 426 0.35 -12.00 -10.29
CA GLU A 426 0.51 -13.11 -9.35
C GLU A 426 -0.45 -14.24 -9.73
N ILE A 427 -0.05 -15.49 -9.46
CA ILE A 427 -0.87 -16.68 -9.71
C ILE A 427 -1.04 -17.43 -8.40
N ALA A 428 -2.28 -17.67 -8.02
CA ALA A 428 -2.63 -18.56 -6.92
C ALA A 428 -2.77 -19.99 -7.44
N TYR A 429 -2.20 -20.95 -6.73
CA TYR A 429 -2.24 -22.38 -7.07
C TYR A 429 -2.96 -23.17 -5.99
N SER A 430 -3.68 -24.22 -6.35
CA SER A 430 -4.22 -25.17 -5.37
C SER A 430 -3.21 -26.21 -4.87
N ASP A 431 -2.06 -26.33 -5.54
CA ASP A 431 -0.87 -27.03 -5.03
C ASP A 431 0.39 -26.23 -5.36
N TYR A 432 0.83 -25.43 -4.38
CA TYR A 432 2.05 -24.62 -4.47
C TYR A 432 3.34 -25.44 -4.54
N ASN A 433 3.33 -26.74 -4.21
CA ASN A 433 4.52 -27.59 -4.36
C ASN A 433 4.76 -28.01 -5.82
N HIS A 434 3.71 -28.03 -6.64
CA HIS A 434 3.77 -28.42 -8.05
C HIS A 434 2.96 -27.46 -8.93
N PRO A 435 3.41 -26.20 -9.08
CA PRO A 435 2.67 -25.20 -9.86
C PRO A 435 2.61 -25.59 -11.35
N SER A 436 1.40 -25.53 -11.92
CA SER A 436 1.12 -25.83 -13.31
C SER A 436 -0.12 -25.08 -13.80
N SER A 437 -0.36 -25.06 -15.10
CA SER A 437 -1.60 -24.48 -15.64
C SER A 437 -2.87 -25.26 -15.24
N LEU A 438 -2.73 -26.50 -14.75
CA LEU A 438 -3.87 -27.34 -14.35
C LEU A 438 -4.39 -27.05 -12.95
N ASN A 439 -3.55 -26.47 -12.09
CA ASN A 439 -3.87 -26.13 -10.71
C ASN A 439 -3.72 -24.64 -10.41
N ALA A 440 -3.52 -23.79 -11.43
CA ALA A 440 -3.71 -22.35 -11.30
C ALA A 440 -5.21 -22.06 -11.08
N VAL A 441 -5.55 -21.45 -9.96
CA VAL A 441 -6.94 -21.23 -9.54
C VAL A 441 -7.36 -19.77 -9.58
N SER A 442 -6.41 -18.83 -9.56
CA SER A 442 -6.69 -17.40 -9.68
C SER A 442 -5.49 -16.64 -10.23
N VAL A 443 -5.75 -15.46 -10.79
CA VAL A 443 -4.73 -14.51 -11.24
C VAL A 443 -5.02 -13.15 -10.61
N ALA A 444 -3.97 -12.46 -10.19
CA ALA A 444 -4.01 -11.06 -9.79
C ALA A 444 -3.18 -10.23 -10.77
N LEU A 445 -3.78 -9.22 -11.39
CA LEU A 445 -3.12 -8.33 -12.34
C LEU A 445 -2.72 -7.03 -11.63
N ILE A 446 -1.42 -6.73 -11.65
CA ILE A 446 -0.86 -5.58 -10.97
C ILE A 446 -0.66 -4.46 -12.01
N GLY A 447 -1.34 -3.34 -11.81
CA GLY A 447 -1.26 -2.16 -12.68
C GLY A 447 0.13 -1.52 -12.62
N PRO A 448 0.66 -1.01 -13.75
CA PRO A 448 1.79 -0.09 -13.70
C PRO A 448 1.33 1.24 -13.11
N ALA A 449 2.29 2.06 -12.70
CA ALA A 449 2.01 3.38 -12.17
C ALA A 449 1.76 4.43 -13.26
N LEU A 450 0.95 5.43 -12.90
CA LEU A 450 0.90 6.71 -13.61
C LEU A 450 2.13 7.56 -13.27
N THR A 451 2.62 7.51 -12.02
CA THR A 451 3.83 8.25 -11.66
C THR A 451 5.05 7.88 -12.53
N PRO A 452 5.81 8.87 -13.03
CA PRO A 452 6.98 8.60 -13.86
C PRO A 452 8.19 8.11 -13.05
N THR A 453 8.11 8.09 -11.71
CA THR A 453 9.21 7.67 -10.83
C THR A 453 9.67 6.22 -11.01
N SER A 454 8.81 5.37 -11.59
CA SER A 454 9.05 3.92 -11.71
C SER A 454 9.03 3.40 -13.16
N GLY A 455 8.96 4.31 -14.13
CA GLY A 455 8.90 3.97 -15.56
C GLY A 455 8.16 5.04 -16.35
N ASN A 456 7.80 4.71 -17.59
CA ASN A 456 6.91 5.56 -18.36
C ASN A 456 5.51 5.53 -17.72
N PRO A 457 4.86 6.70 -17.49
CA PRO A 457 3.47 6.79 -17.04
C PRO A 457 2.57 5.87 -17.86
N ALA A 458 1.81 5.00 -17.20
CA ALA A 458 1.05 3.97 -17.90
C ALA A 458 -0.29 3.63 -17.24
N PHE A 459 -1.20 3.08 -18.06
CA PHE A 459 -2.43 2.44 -17.60
C PHE A 459 -2.70 1.17 -18.40
N LYS A 460 -3.58 0.31 -17.89
CA LYS A 460 -3.98 -0.94 -18.55
C LYS A 460 -5.41 -0.86 -19.10
N LEU A 461 -5.63 -1.57 -20.21
CA LEU A 461 -6.95 -1.81 -20.79
C LEU A 461 -7.17 -3.30 -20.96
N TYR A 462 -8.21 -3.82 -20.32
CA TYR A 462 -8.58 -5.24 -20.35
C TYR A 462 -9.70 -5.50 -21.33
N ASP A 463 -9.56 -6.53 -22.17
CA ASP A 463 -10.69 -7.12 -22.88
C ASP A 463 -11.32 -8.20 -22.00
N VAL A 464 -12.62 -8.10 -21.75
CA VAL A 464 -13.34 -8.92 -20.78
C VAL A 464 -14.47 -9.69 -21.47
N ASP A 465 -14.54 -11.00 -21.20
CA ASP A 465 -15.66 -11.81 -21.66
C ASP A 465 -16.96 -11.46 -20.89
N PRO A 466 -18.07 -11.15 -21.58
CA PRO A 466 -19.30 -10.72 -20.92
C PRO A 466 -20.09 -11.85 -20.22
N ASP A 467 -19.71 -13.12 -20.39
CA ASP A 467 -20.38 -14.25 -19.75
C ASP A 467 -19.61 -14.75 -18.50
N THR A 468 -18.28 -14.83 -18.61
CA THR A 468 -17.40 -15.32 -17.55
C THR A 468 -16.81 -14.21 -16.70
N TYR A 469 -16.74 -12.98 -17.22
CA TYR A 469 -16.01 -11.84 -16.64
C TYR A 469 -14.50 -12.09 -16.44
N GLU A 470 -13.96 -13.06 -17.17
CA GLU A 470 -12.53 -13.35 -17.17
C GLU A 470 -11.82 -12.44 -18.18
N ILE A 471 -10.54 -12.19 -17.91
CA ILE A 471 -9.69 -11.37 -18.76
C ILE A 471 -9.25 -12.18 -19.98
N MET A 472 -9.57 -11.66 -21.16
CA MET A 472 -9.30 -12.29 -22.44
C MET A 472 -8.03 -11.75 -23.10
N ASP A 473 -7.76 -10.46 -22.91
CA ASP A 473 -6.54 -9.80 -23.38
C ASP A 473 -6.21 -8.57 -22.52
N VAL A 474 -4.95 -8.13 -22.56
CA VAL A 474 -4.44 -6.98 -21.83
C VAL A 474 -3.61 -6.09 -22.76
N ARG A 475 -3.91 -4.80 -22.79
CA ARG A 475 -3.10 -3.77 -23.45
C ARG A 475 -2.58 -2.78 -22.42
N VAL A 476 -1.35 -2.32 -22.61
CA VAL A 476 -0.71 -1.30 -21.78
C VAL A 476 -0.49 -0.08 -22.66
N TYR A 477 -0.99 1.07 -22.22
CA TYR A 477 -0.74 2.35 -22.85
C TYR A 477 0.22 3.13 -21.96
N PHE A 478 1.24 3.74 -22.55
CA PHE A 478 2.23 4.52 -21.83
C PHE A 478 2.68 5.71 -22.67
N SER A 479 3.21 6.75 -22.01
CA SER A 479 3.78 7.94 -22.65
C SER A 479 5.30 7.95 -22.64
#